data_AF-A0A2W0AIK9-F1
#
_entry.id   AF-A0A2W0AIK9-F1
#
_cell.length_a   1.000
_cell.length_b   1.000
_cell.length_c   1.000
_cell.angle_alpha   90.00
_cell.angle_beta   90.00
_cell.angle_gamma   90.00
#
_symmetry.space_group_name_H-M   'P 1'
#
loop_
_entity.id
_entity.type
_entity.pdbx_description
1 polymer ?
#
loop_
_entity_poly.entity_id
_entity_poly.type
_entity_poly.pdbx_seq_one_letter_code
_entity_poly.pdbx_strand_id
1 'polypeptide(L)'
;MNRGAGVKFSVVIPTRERSDTLAATLKTCVGQNYKNLEIIVSDNYSQDNTRGVVESFSDNRIRYTNTLKRVGMSQNWEHAFSLVTGDFVM
;
A
#
# COMPACT_ATOMS: atom_id res chain seq x y z
N MET A 1 23.40 -4.44 -21.27
CA MET A 1 22.17 -4.69 -20.49
C MET A 1 22.32 -3.99 -19.15
N ASN A 2 21.51 -2.96 -18.91
CA ASN A 2 21.65 -2.07 -17.76
C ASN A 2 21.23 -2.83 -16.49
N ARG A 3 22.16 -3.27 -15.63
CA ARG A 3 21.83 -3.79 -14.28
C ARG A 3 21.56 -2.61 -13.32
N GLY A 4 20.65 -1.72 -13.71
CA GLY A 4 20.56 -0.37 -13.15
C GLY A 4 19.72 -0.21 -11.88
N ALA A 5 18.85 -1.16 -11.57
CA ALA A 5 18.14 -1.24 -10.29
C ALA A 5 17.81 -2.71 -10.02
N GLY A 6 17.88 -3.17 -8.77
CA GLY A 6 17.43 -4.52 -8.41
C GLY A 6 15.95 -4.72 -8.72
N VAL A 7 15.42 -5.94 -8.60
CA VAL A 7 13.98 -6.23 -8.77
C VAL A 7 13.12 -5.31 -7.90
N LYS A 8 12.07 -4.69 -8.43
CA LYS A 8 11.13 -3.90 -7.63
C LYS A 8 9.98 -4.77 -7.14
N PHE A 9 9.70 -4.74 -5.84
CA PHE A 9 8.52 -5.40 -5.26
C PHE A 9 7.45 -4.37 -4.89
N SER A 10 6.18 -4.71 -5.12
CA SER A 10 5.03 -3.93 -4.69
C SER A 10 4.24 -4.73 -3.65
N VAL A 11 4.13 -4.20 -2.43
CA VAL A 11 3.21 -4.74 -1.42
C VAL A 11 1.89 -4.02 -1.55
N VAL A 12 0.81 -4.76 -1.82
CA VAL A 12 -0.52 -4.18 -2.03
C VAL A 12 -1.41 -4.46 -0.83
N ILE A 13 -1.91 -3.40 -0.21
CA ILE A 13 -2.69 -3.44 1.03
C ILE A 13 -4.07 -2.78 0.77
N PRO A 14 -5.04 -3.53 0.23
CA PRO A 14 -6.42 -3.07 0.21
C PRO A 14 -7.00 -3.13 1.62
N THR A 15 -7.61 -2.04 2.06
CA THR A 15 -8.09 -1.90 3.43
C THR A 15 -9.46 -1.21 3.48
N ARG A 16 -10.22 -1.46 4.55
CA ARG A 16 -11.46 -0.74 4.88
C ARG A 16 -11.75 -0.88 6.37
N GLU A 17 -11.76 0.22 7.11
CA GLU A 17 -12.15 0.27 8.52
C GLU A 17 -11.28 -0.71 9.37
N ARG A 18 -9.97 -0.59 9.20
CA ARG A 18 -8.96 -1.49 9.77
C ARG A 18 -7.74 -0.72 10.25
N SER A 19 -7.92 0.49 10.80
CA SER A 19 -6.82 1.31 11.33
C SER A 19 -5.85 0.51 12.21
N ASP A 20 -6.39 -0.34 13.08
CA ASP A 20 -5.62 -1.04 14.10
C ASP A 20 -4.69 -2.10 13.50
N THR A 21 -5.19 -2.90 12.56
CA THR A 21 -4.36 -3.91 11.89
C THR A 21 -3.46 -3.29 10.84
N LEU A 22 -3.90 -2.21 10.19
CA LEU A 22 -3.09 -1.49 9.20
C LEU A 22 -1.80 -0.94 9.82
N ALA A 23 -1.85 -0.43 11.05
CA ALA A 23 -0.66 0.06 11.74
C ALA A 23 0.39 -1.05 11.93
N ALA A 24 -0.04 -2.24 12.34
CA ALA A 24 0.86 -3.40 12.47
C ALA A 24 1.41 -3.85 11.10
N THR A 25 0.58 -3.90 10.06
CA THR A 25 1.00 -4.24 8.70
C THR A 25 2.05 -3.26 8.17
N LEU A 26 1.78 -1.95 8.26
CA LEU A 26 2.71 -0.92 7.79
C LEU A 26 4.03 -0.95 8.55
N LYS A 27 4.00 -1.17 9.89
CA LYS A 27 5.21 -1.34 10.68
C LYS A 27 6.08 -2.49 10.16
N THR A 28 5.46 -3.62 9.79
CA THR A 28 6.17 -4.76 9.20
C THR A 28 6.75 -4.43 7.82
N CYS A 29 5.97 -3.81 6.94
CA CYS A 29 6.41 -3.44 5.59
C CYS A 29 7.53 -2.39 5.59
N VAL A 30 7.41 -1.36 6.43
CA VAL A 30 8.43 -0.31 6.59
C VAL A 30 9.72 -0.87 7.19
N GLY A 31 9.63 -1.84 8.10
CA GLY A 31 10.77 -2.52 8.70
C GLY A 31 11.61 -3.37 7.73
N GLN A 32 11.19 -3.53 6.46
CA GLN A 32 11.95 -4.30 5.48
C GLN A 32 13.25 -3.58 5.07
N ASN A 33 14.36 -4.31 5.15
CA ASN A 33 15.69 -3.81 4.76
C ASN A 33 15.87 -3.71 3.24
N TYR A 34 15.01 -4.37 2.45
CA TYR A 34 15.02 -4.26 0.99
C TYR A 34 14.55 -2.88 0.54
N LYS A 35 15.39 -2.18 -0.23
CA LYS A 35 15.16 -0.78 -0.58
C LYS A 35 14.30 -0.57 -1.82
N ASN A 36 14.30 -1.51 -2.77
CA ASN A 36 13.50 -1.38 -4.00
C ASN A 36 12.07 -1.93 -3.78
N LEU A 37 11.36 -1.29 -2.86
CA LEU A 37 10.03 -1.67 -2.42
C LEU A 37 9.10 -0.47 -2.58
N GLU A 38 7.87 -0.71 -3.03
CA GLU A 38 6.76 0.21 -2.83
C GLU A 38 5.64 -0.46 -2.02
N ILE A 39 4.90 0.34 -1.25
CA ILE A 39 3.82 -0.11 -0.38
C ILE A 39 2.58 0.67 -0.79
N ILE A 40 1.61 0.01 -1.41
CA ILE A 40 0.40 0.65 -1.92
C ILE A 40 -0.74 0.34 -0.96
N VAL A 41 -1.25 1.37 -0.27
CA VAL A 41 -2.44 1.26 0.58
C VAL A 41 -3.65 1.74 -0.21
N SER A 42 -4.57 0.83 -0.52
CA SER A 42 -5.83 1.13 -1.21
C SER A 42 -6.99 1.11 -0.23
N ASP A 43 -7.33 2.29 0.27
CA ASP A 43 -8.41 2.50 1.22
C ASP A 43 -9.77 2.60 0.52
N ASN A 44 -10.63 1.62 0.80
CA ASN A 44 -11.99 1.56 0.27
C ASN A 44 -12.96 2.43 1.09
N TYR A 45 -12.72 3.74 1.05
CA TYR A 45 -13.59 4.75 1.65
C TYR A 45 -13.82 4.54 3.17
N SER A 46 -12.76 4.27 3.92
CA SER A 46 -12.84 4.14 5.38
C SER A 46 -13.30 5.43 6.05
N GLN A 47 -14.02 5.28 7.16
CA GLN A 47 -14.53 6.37 7.99
C GLN A 47 -13.86 6.43 9.37
N ASP A 48 -12.97 5.47 9.66
CA ASP A 48 -12.15 5.44 10.86
C ASP A 48 -10.82 6.20 10.64
N ASN A 49 -9.87 6.05 11.56
CA ASN A 49 -8.56 6.70 11.48
C ASN A 49 -7.59 6.03 10.48
N THR A 50 -8.06 5.27 9.49
CA THR A 50 -7.21 4.57 8.50
C THR A 50 -6.23 5.51 7.82
N ARG A 51 -6.69 6.68 7.36
CA ARG A 51 -5.82 7.68 6.72
C ARG A 51 -4.77 8.23 7.69
N GLY A 52 -5.18 8.57 8.91
CA GLY A 52 -4.26 9.09 9.93
C GLY A 52 -3.19 8.07 10.33
N VAL A 53 -3.52 6.77 10.35
CA VAL A 53 -2.53 5.70 10.53
C VAL A 53 -1.50 5.73 9.41
N VAL A 54 -1.90 5.82 8.15
CA VAL A 54 -0.95 5.87 7.03
C VAL A 54 -0.07 7.12 7.10
N GLU A 55 -0.66 8.27 7.36
CA GLU A 55 0.05 9.56 7.48
C GLU A 55 1.02 9.60 8.68
N SER A 56 0.84 8.75 9.69
CA SER A 56 1.78 8.63 10.82
C SER A 56 3.12 7.97 10.47
N PHE A 57 3.24 7.29 9.33
CA PHE A 57 4.48 6.67 8.89
C PHE A 57 5.26 7.62 7.97
N SER A 58 6.48 8.01 8.38
CA SER A 58 7.41 8.81 7.56
C SER A 58 8.26 7.92 6.66
N ASP A 59 7.63 7.18 5.74
CA ASP A 59 8.32 6.33 4.75
C ASP A 59 7.86 6.67 3.33
N ASN A 60 8.78 7.11 2.49
CA ASN A 60 8.50 7.56 1.12
C ASN A 60 8.11 6.41 0.16
N ARG A 61 8.27 5.15 0.57
CA ARG A 61 7.82 3.99 -0.19
C ARG A 61 6.31 3.78 -0.09
N ILE A 62 5.63 4.42 0.87
CA ILE A 62 4.20 4.30 1.07
C ILE A 62 3.45 5.22 0.10
N ARG A 63 2.49 4.65 -0.62
CA ARG A 63 1.57 5.34 -1.53
C ARG A 63 0.14 5.06 -1.06
N TYR A 64 -0.54 6.10 -0.60
CA TYR A 64 -1.93 6.00 -0.18
C TYR A 64 -2.88 6.42 -1.30
N THR A 65 -3.94 5.66 -1.50
CA THR A 65 -5.08 6.04 -2.34
C THR A 65 -6.38 5.73 -1.61
N ASN A 66 -7.42 6.52 -1.90
CA ASN A 66 -8.77 6.30 -1.39
C ASN A 66 -9.73 6.25 -2.58
N THR A 67 -10.66 5.29 -2.58
CA THR A 67 -11.59 5.07 -3.69
C THR A 67 -12.68 6.13 -3.82
N LEU A 68 -12.74 7.11 -2.90
CA LEU A 68 -13.70 8.23 -2.81
C LEU A 68 -15.18 7.83 -2.66
N LYS A 69 -15.48 6.53 -2.79
CA LYS A 69 -16.76 5.89 -2.51
C LYS A 69 -16.49 4.42 -2.20
N ARG A 70 -17.41 3.77 -1.47
CA ARG A 70 -17.31 2.32 -1.28
C ARG A 70 -17.47 1.59 -2.61
N VAL A 71 -16.56 0.67 -2.87
CA VAL A 71 -16.56 -0.22 -4.03
C VAL A 71 -16.50 -1.68 -3.59
N GLY A 72 -16.79 -2.61 -4.50
CA GLY A 72 -16.62 -4.03 -4.25
C GLY A 72 -15.17 -4.40 -3.95
N MET A 73 -14.95 -5.52 -3.27
CA MET A 73 -13.59 -5.97 -2.92
C MET A 73 -12.69 -6.11 -4.15
N SER A 74 -13.18 -6.75 -5.22
CA SER A 74 -12.44 -6.87 -6.49
C SER A 74 -12.11 -5.51 -7.07
N GLN A 75 -13.04 -4.56 -7.06
CA GLN A 75 -12.79 -3.20 -7.57
C GLN A 75 -11.71 -2.46 -6.76
N ASN A 76 -11.67 -2.66 -5.43
CA ASN A 76 -10.60 -2.09 -4.61
C ASN A 76 -9.23 -2.72 -4.94
N TRP A 77 -9.20 -4.03 -5.20
CA TRP A 77 -7.99 -4.72 -5.67
C TRP A 77 -7.54 -4.23 -7.04
N GLU A 78 -8.45 -4.15 -8.02
CA GLU A 78 -8.14 -3.63 -9.37
C GLU A 78 -7.63 -2.19 -9.31
N HIS A 79 -8.24 -1.35 -8.48
CA HIS A 79 -7.76 0.02 -8.25
C HIS A 79 -6.33 0.01 -7.71
N ALA A 80 -6.03 -0.82 -6.72
CA ALA A 80 -4.69 -0.95 -6.17
C ALA A 80 -3.67 -1.50 -7.20
N PHE A 81 -4.05 -2.52 -7.97
CA PHE A 81 -3.20 -3.10 -9.02
C PHE A 81 -2.91 -2.12 -10.14
N SER A 82 -3.85 -1.24 -10.50
CA SER A 82 -3.61 -0.19 -11.51
C SER A 82 -2.48 0.78 -11.12
N LEU A 83 -2.10 0.82 -9.84
CA LEU A 83 -1.03 1.67 -9.31
C LEU A 83 0.31 0.96 -9.16
N VAL A 84 0.37 -0.37 -9.35
CA VAL A 84 1.58 -1.17 -9.23
C VAL A 84 2.59 -0.80 -10.32
N THR A 85 3.85 -0.68 -9.91
CA THR A 85 4.99 -0.43 -10.80
C THR A 85 6.15 -1.41 -10.56
N GLY A 86 5.99 -2.34 -9.63
CA GLY A 86 6.97 -3.38 -9.34
C GLY A 86 6.93 -4.52 -10.35
N ASP A 87 8.06 -5.23 -10.43
CA ASP A 87 8.19 -6.45 -11.23
C ASP A 87 7.44 -7.63 -10.60
N PHE A 88 7.31 -7.62 -9.27
CA PHE A 88 6.57 -8.62 -8.50
C PHE A 88 5.61 -7.95 -7.53
N VAL A 89 4.50 -8.64 -7.28
CA VAL A 89 3.43 -8.18 -6.38
C VAL A 89 3.25 -9.17 -5.23
N MET A 90 3.03 -8.63 -4.04
CA MET A 90 2.72 -9.36 -2.81
C MET A 90 1.45 -8.79 -2.17
#